data_AF-A0A310SUK4-F1
#
_entry.id   AF-A0A310SUK4-F1
#
_cell.length_a   1.000
_cell.length_b   1.000
_cell.length_c   1.000
_cell.angle_alpha   90.00
_cell.angle_beta   90.00
_cell.angle_gamma   90.00
#
_symmetry.space_group_name_H-M   'P 1'
#
loop_
_entity.id
_entity.type
_entity.pdbx_description
1 polymer ?
#
loop_
_entity_poly.entity_id
_entity_poly.type
_entity_poly.pdbx_seq_one_letter_code
_entity_poly.pdbx_strand_id
1 'polypeptide(L)'
;MEISDEHSRNEESRIDSSHGIDPEVILKEESTKIPCKWYLSVGDCAFGLGCRYSHYTPPMIWELQRLVAIRNQSKLNVTPENGWPNPDDIIKEYFENNTSTSSTDDFVYPTWNRPLELHDYSMLPPSLWPITPESLANTTTFKEWG
;
A
#
# COMPACT_ATOMS: atom_id res chain seq x y z
N MET A 1 24.10 47.22 4.44
CA MET A 1 24.73 46.05 5.06
C MET A 1 23.61 45.29 5.77
N GLU A 2 22.66 44.75 4.98
CA GLU A 2 21.34 44.26 5.47
C GLU A 2 20.93 42.97 4.72
N ILE A 3 21.89 42.12 4.37
CA ILE A 3 21.63 40.86 3.63
C ILE A 3 21.96 39.63 4.51
N SER A 4 22.62 39.86 5.66
CA SER A 4 23.15 38.79 6.51
C SER A 4 22.13 38.25 7.53
N ASP A 5 21.10 39.02 7.90
CA ASP A 5 20.17 38.65 8.97
C ASP A 5 18.97 37.79 8.50
N GLU A 6 18.80 37.62 7.19
CA GLU A 6 17.74 36.77 6.62
C GLU A 6 18.23 35.32 6.46
N HIS A 7 19.53 35.12 6.23
CA HIS A 7 20.17 33.80 6.14
C HIS A 7 20.32 33.07 7.48
N SER A 8 20.23 33.76 8.62
CA SER A 8 20.27 33.09 9.93
C SER A 8 18.88 32.60 10.39
N ARG A 9 17.81 33.31 10.00
CA ARG A 9 16.43 32.92 10.33
C ARG A 9 15.94 31.71 9.52
N ASN A 10 16.50 31.48 8.33
CA ASN A 10 16.17 30.31 7.51
C ASN A 10 16.97 29.05 7.93
N GLU A 11 18.18 29.19 8.49
CA GLU A 11 18.97 28.07 9.03
C GLU A 11 18.33 27.47 10.30
N GLU A 12 17.79 28.29 11.20
CA GLU A 12 17.05 27.81 12.40
C GLU A 12 15.76 27.04 12.03
N SER A 13 15.16 27.35 10.88
CA SER A 13 13.98 26.63 10.37
C SER A 13 14.31 25.24 9.82
N ARG A 14 15.59 24.93 9.54
CA ARG A 14 16.05 23.64 9.05
C ARG A 14 15.95 22.52 10.11
N ILE A 15 15.90 22.89 11.39
CA ILE A 15 15.92 21.95 12.52
C ILE A 15 14.55 21.83 13.22
N ASP A 16 13.60 22.74 12.97
CA ASP A 16 12.39 22.87 13.79
C ASP A 16 11.09 22.28 13.19
N SER A 17 11.06 21.90 11.90
CA SER A 17 9.86 21.22 11.35
C SER A 17 9.57 19.83 11.95
N SER A 18 10.44 19.31 12.83
CA SER A 18 10.29 18.02 13.49
C SER A 18 9.80 18.10 14.95
N HIS A 19 9.69 19.29 15.55
CA HIS A 19 9.31 19.46 16.95
C HIS A 19 7.86 19.95 17.10
N GLY A 20 6.89 19.12 16.69
CA GLY A 20 5.52 19.19 17.23
C GLY A 20 4.37 19.50 16.25
N ILE A 21 4.61 19.55 14.94
CA ILE A 21 3.52 19.68 13.97
C ILE A 21 2.87 18.30 13.75
N ASP A 22 1.53 18.25 13.80
CA ASP A 22 0.78 17.01 13.60
C ASP A 22 0.99 16.50 12.15
N PRO A 23 1.44 15.24 11.95
CA PRO A 23 1.59 14.65 10.61
C PRO A 23 0.32 14.72 9.76
N GLU A 24 -0.87 14.74 10.38
CA GLU A 24 -2.14 14.87 9.66
C GLU A 24 -2.30 16.25 9.01
N VAL A 25 -1.85 17.30 9.68
CA VAL A 25 -1.87 18.68 9.17
C VAL A 25 -0.90 18.83 8.01
N ILE A 26 0.33 18.33 8.17
CA ILE A 26 1.36 18.34 7.11
C ILE A 26 0.85 17.59 5.88
N LEU A 27 0.29 16.40 6.07
CA LEU A 27 -0.21 15.59 4.97
C LEU A 27 -1.31 16.31 4.18
N LYS A 28 -2.26 16.95 4.88
CA LYS A 28 -3.36 17.68 4.24
C LYS A 28 -2.86 18.86 3.41
N GLU A 29 -1.87 19.60 3.93
CA GLU A 29 -1.32 20.76 3.26
C GLU A 29 -0.40 20.39 2.09
N GLU A 30 0.46 19.39 2.27
CA GLU A 30 1.53 19.07 1.32
C GLU A 30 1.09 18.12 0.21
N SER A 31 0.11 17.23 0.45
CA SER A 31 -0.34 16.25 -0.55
C SER A 31 -0.98 16.86 -1.81
N THR A 32 -1.45 18.10 -1.73
CA THR A 32 -2.08 18.81 -2.84
C THR A 32 -1.14 19.81 -3.53
N LYS A 33 0.00 20.10 -2.92
CA LYS A 33 1.00 21.03 -3.46
C LYS A 33 1.87 20.33 -4.50
N ILE A 34 2.24 21.08 -5.53
CA ILE A 34 3.21 20.64 -6.55
C ILE A 34 4.61 20.64 -5.92
N PRO A 35 5.48 19.65 -6.20
CA PRO A 35 6.83 19.60 -5.63
C PRO A 35 7.68 20.83 -5.99
N CYS A 36 8.42 21.34 -5.01
CA CYS A 36 9.36 22.44 -5.16
C CYS A 36 10.59 21.96 -5.91
N LYS A 37 10.73 22.36 -7.18
CA LYS A 37 11.86 21.98 -8.03
C LYS A 37 13.21 22.31 -7.39
N TRP A 38 13.35 23.52 -6.84
CA TRP A 38 14.59 24.02 -6.26
C TRP A 38 15.00 23.24 -5.01
N TYR A 39 14.06 23.05 -4.08
CA TYR A 39 14.32 22.28 -2.86
C TYR A 39 14.70 20.84 -3.18
N LEU A 40 13.99 20.20 -4.12
CA LEU A 40 14.25 18.81 -4.47
C LEU A 40 15.52 18.60 -5.30
N SER A 41 15.98 19.61 -6.06
CA SER A 41 17.20 19.49 -6.88
C SER A 41 18.46 19.98 -6.16
N VAL A 42 18.36 21.07 -5.40
CA VAL A 42 19.50 21.75 -4.77
C VAL A 42 19.61 21.40 -3.29
N GLY A 43 18.51 20.99 -2.66
CA GLY A 43 18.42 20.75 -1.21
C GLY A 43 17.98 21.98 -0.42
N ASP A 44 18.13 23.17 -1.01
CA ASP A 44 17.79 24.44 -0.37
C ASP A 44 16.76 25.23 -1.19
N CYS A 45 15.85 25.90 -0.48
CA CYS A 45 14.85 26.79 -1.06
C CYS A 45 14.93 28.16 -0.41
N ALA A 46 15.08 29.21 -1.23
CA ALA A 46 15.13 30.60 -0.74
C ALA A 46 13.85 31.04 0.01
N PHE A 47 12.72 30.36 -0.23
CA PHE A 47 11.44 30.67 0.43
C PHE A 47 11.24 29.95 1.78
N GLY A 48 12.14 29.03 2.14
CA GLY A 48 12.07 28.27 3.40
C GLY A 48 10.70 27.64 3.63
N LEU A 49 10.16 27.79 4.84
CA LEU A 49 8.83 27.28 5.23
C LEU A 49 7.66 28.03 4.58
N GLY A 50 7.88 29.24 4.06
CA GLY A 50 6.88 30.01 3.33
C GLY A 50 6.72 29.59 1.87
N CYS A 51 7.37 28.50 1.45
CA CYS A 51 7.31 28.02 0.08
C CYS A 51 5.88 27.59 -0.30
N ARG A 52 5.39 28.09 -1.44
CA ARG A 52 4.09 27.69 -1.99
C ARG A 52 4.09 26.27 -2.57
N TYR A 53 5.27 25.70 -2.80
CA TYR A 53 5.47 24.38 -3.38
C TYR A 53 5.89 23.38 -2.31
N SER A 54 5.60 22.10 -2.52
CA SER A 54 5.89 21.08 -1.52
C SER A 54 7.38 20.79 -1.41
N HIS A 55 7.89 20.76 -0.18
CA HIS A 55 9.25 20.30 0.12
C HIS A 55 9.30 18.78 0.36
N TYR A 56 8.15 18.11 0.30
CA TYR A 56 8.04 16.67 0.49
C TYR A 56 8.12 15.96 -0.85
N THR A 57 8.99 14.94 -0.91
CA THR A 57 9.01 14.02 -2.04
C THR A 57 7.82 13.06 -1.98
N PRO A 58 7.41 12.44 -3.11
CA PRO A 58 6.35 11.44 -3.09
C PRO A 58 6.57 10.31 -2.06
N PRO A 59 7.79 9.77 -1.86
CA PRO A 59 8.06 8.81 -0.78
C PRO A 59 7.85 9.38 0.62
N MET A 60 8.19 10.66 0.88
CA MET A 60 7.94 11.28 2.18
C MET A 60 6.44 11.48 2.44
N ILE A 61 5.68 11.86 1.42
CA ILE A 61 4.20 11.93 1.51
C ILE A 61 3.61 10.56 1.81
N TRP A 62 4.12 9.49 1.18
CA TRP A 62 3.67 8.12 1.45
C TRP A 62 3.91 7.70 2.91
N GLU A 63 5.07 8.04 3.46
CA GLU A 63 5.36 7.74 4.87
C GLU A 63 4.45 8.53 5.82
N LEU A 64 4.15 9.80 5.51
CA LEU A 64 3.16 10.57 6.26
C LEU A 64 1.76 9.93 6.22
N GLN A 65 1.31 9.46 5.05
CA GLN A 65 0.04 8.75 4.90
C GLN A 65 -0.01 7.50 5.77
N ARG A 66 1.07 6.70 5.76
CA ARG A 66 1.19 5.49 6.58
C ARG A 66 1.11 5.82 8.07
N LEU A 67 1.82 6.85 8.54
CA LEU A 67 1.81 7.27 9.94
C LEU A 67 0.41 7.73 10.39
N VAL A 68 -0.26 8.53 9.57
CA VAL A 68 -1.64 8.98 9.84
C VAL A 68 -2.61 7.79 9.88
N ALA A 69 -2.47 6.84 8.95
CA ALA A 69 -3.31 5.64 8.92
C ALA A 69 -3.16 4.78 10.18
N ILE A 70 -1.93 4.54 10.65
CA ILE A 70 -1.67 3.79 11.88
C ILE A 70 -2.27 4.50 13.11
N ARG A 71 -2.10 5.83 13.19
CA ARG A 71 -2.70 6.64 14.28
C ARG A 71 -4.23 6.61 14.25
N ASN A 72 -4.84 6.61 13.08
CA ASN A 72 -6.30 6.56 12.97
C ASN A 72 -6.84 5.15 13.24
N GLN A 73 -6.12 4.09 12.87
CA GLN A 73 -6.47 2.72 13.25
C GLN A 73 -6.51 2.53 14.77
N SER A 74 -5.53 3.06 15.51
CA SER A 74 -5.55 2.95 16.98
C SER A 74 -6.74 3.69 17.61
N LYS A 75 -7.22 4.78 16.99
CA LYS A 75 -8.45 5.48 17.38
C LYS A 75 -9.72 4.72 16.99
N LEU A 76 -9.67 3.89 15.93
CA LEU A 76 -10.79 3.13 15.39
C LEU A 76 -10.84 1.67 15.85
N ASN A 77 -9.92 1.22 16.71
CA ASN A 77 -10.01 -0.05 17.46
C ASN A 77 -11.13 0.02 18.51
N VAL A 78 -12.31 0.49 18.11
CA VAL A 78 -13.57 0.31 18.81
C VAL A 78 -13.93 -1.16 18.63
N THR A 79 -13.75 -1.94 19.70
CA THR A 79 -14.40 -3.24 19.77
C THR A 79 -15.90 -2.98 19.58
N PRO A 80 -16.57 -3.64 18.61
CA PRO A 80 -18.02 -3.57 18.52
C PRO A 80 -18.60 -3.93 19.90
N GLU A 81 -19.73 -3.33 20.29
CA GLU A 81 -20.36 -3.54 21.61
C GLU A 81 -20.60 -5.04 21.90
N ASN A 82 -20.71 -5.85 20.83
CA ASN A 82 -20.97 -7.28 20.85
C ASN A 82 -19.71 -8.13 20.55
N GLY A 83 -18.53 -7.54 20.51
CA GLY A 83 -17.29 -8.21 20.08
C GLY A 83 -17.22 -8.43 18.57
N TRP A 84 -16.08 -8.97 18.11
CA TRP A 84 -15.95 -9.42 16.72
C TRP A 84 -16.69 -10.76 16.56
N PRO A 85 -17.52 -10.94 15.52
CA PRO A 85 -18.19 -12.21 15.27
C PRO A 85 -17.17 -13.33 15.04
N ASN A 86 -17.52 -14.54 15.49
CA ASN A 86 -16.65 -15.71 15.36
C ASN A 86 -16.43 -16.03 13.87
N PRO A 87 -15.18 -16.22 13.40
CA PRO A 87 -14.91 -16.61 12.01
C PRO A 87 -15.67 -17.87 11.57
N ASP A 88 -15.91 -18.83 12.47
CA ASP A 88 -16.64 -20.05 12.15
C ASP A 88 -18.10 -19.78 11.76
N ASP A 89 -18.73 -18.78 12.39
CA ASP A 89 -20.12 -18.41 12.11
C ASP A 89 -20.25 -17.73 10.74
N ILE A 90 -19.26 -16.91 10.36
CA ILE A 90 -19.20 -16.24 9.04
C ILE A 90 -19.04 -17.28 7.92
N ILE A 91 -18.12 -18.23 8.11
CA ILE A 91 -17.90 -19.33 7.18
C ILE A 91 -19.22 -20.09 6.98
N LYS A 92 -19.86 -20.47 8.08
CA LYS A 92 -21.11 -21.23 8.06
C LYS A 92 -22.21 -20.50 7.28
N GLU A 93 -22.47 -19.22 7.56
CA GLU A 93 -23.48 -18.41 6.85
C GLU A 93 -23.24 -18.40 5.32
N TYR A 94 -21.98 -18.20 4.91
CA TYR A 94 -21.64 -18.10 3.49
C TYR A 94 -21.81 -19.43 2.75
N PHE A 95 -21.44 -20.55 3.37
CA PHE A 95 -21.53 -21.88 2.73
C PHE A 95 -22.93 -22.49 2.82
N GLU A 96 -23.74 -22.13 3.82
CA GLU A 96 -25.13 -22.61 3.95
C GLU A 96 -26.11 -21.92 2.98
N ASN A 97 -25.85 -20.66 2.61
CA ASN A 97 -26.67 -19.95 1.62
C ASN A 97 -26.52 -20.51 0.20
N ASN A 98 -25.36 -21.07 -0.16
CA ASN A 98 -25.10 -21.65 -1.49
C ASN A 98 -25.60 -23.09 -1.63
N THR A 99 -25.85 -23.79 -0.51
CA THR A 99 -26.30 -25.20 -0.51
C THR A 99 -27.82 -25.33 -0.43
N SER A 100 -28.53 -24.25 -0.06
CA SER A 100 -29.98 -24.21 0.06
C SER A 100 -30.70 -23.98 -1.28
N THR A 101 -30.02 -23.49 -2.32
CA THR A 101 -30.54 -23.54 -3.70
C THR A 101 -30.34 -24.94 -4.26
N SER A 102 -31.18 -25.87 -3.78
CA SER A 102 -31.45 -27.13 -4.44
C SER A 102 -32.14 -26.87 -5.78
N SER A 103 -31.34 -26.47 -6.76
CA SER A 103 -31.64 -26.61 -8.17
C SER A 103 -30.48 -27.41 -8.72
N THR A 104 -30.77 -28.63 -9.13
CA THR A 104 -29.90 -29.52 -9.89
C THR A 104 -29.62 -28.93 -11.26
N ASP A 105 -28.98 -27.76 -11.30
CA ASP A 105 -28.23 -27.32 -12.46
C ASP A 105 -26.80 -27.78 -12.19
N ASP A 106 -26.37 -28.81 -12.91
CA ASP A 106 -24.95 -29.16 -13.03
C ASP A 106 -24.21 -27.88 -13.44
N PHE A 107 -23.60 -27.21 -12.45
CA PHE A 107 -22.78 -26.04 -12.69
C PHE A 107 -21.55 -26.52 -13.44
N VAL A 108 -21.63 -26.51 -14.78
CA VAL A 108 -20.49 -26.72 -15.66
C VAL A 108 -19.59 -25.51 -15.48
N TYR A 109 -18.71 -25.57 -14.48
CA TYR A 109 -17.55 -24.69 -14.47
C TYR A 109 -16.89 -24.84 -15.84
N PRO A 110 -16.50 -23.74 -16.50
CA PRO A 110 -15.66 -23.88 -17.68
C PRO A 110 -14.41 -24.63 -17.22
N THR A 111 -14.31 -25.89 -17.61
CA THR A 111 -13.09 -26.66 -17.42
C THR A 111 -12.04 -25.90 -18.22
N TRP A 112 -11.16 -25.19 -17.50
CA TRP A 112 -10.04 -24.48 -18.07
C TRP A 112 -9.03 -25.50 -18.58
N ASN A 113 -9.37 -26.12 -19.70
CA ASN A 113 -8.49 -27.01 -20.41
C ASN A 113 -7.40 -26.18 -21.07
N ARG A 114 -6.17 -26.67 -20.99
CA ARG A 114 -5.06 -26.12 -21.76
C ARG A 114 -5.42 -26.23 -23.26
N PRO A 115 -5.32 -25.13 -24.03
CA PRO A 115 -5.44 -25.17 -25.48
C PRO A 115 -4.46 -26.19 -26.07
N LEU A 116 -4.92 -27.01 -27.03
CA LEU A 116 -4.16 -28.15 -27.54
C LEU A 116 -2.82 -27.74 -28.16
N GLU A 117 -2.78 -26.54 -28.72
CA GLU A 117 -1.62 -25.91 -29.32
C GLU A 117 -0.48 -25.81 -28.31
N LEU A 118 -0.79 -25.57 -27.03
CA LEU A 118 0.18 -25.43 -25.93
C LEU A 118 0.70 -26.77 -25.36
N HIS A 119 0.24 -27.92 -25.86
CA HIS A 119 0.82 -29.21 -25.47
C HIS A 119 2.12 -29.51 -26.23
N ASP A 120 2.26 -29.02 -27.45
CA ASP A 120 3.40 -29.31 -28.32
C ASP A 120 4.56 -28.30 -28.18
N TYR A 121 4.34 -27.20 -27.45
CA TYR A 121 5.40 -26.22 -27.17
C TYR A 121 6.23 -26.64 -25.95
N SER A 122 7.47 -27.07 -26.20
CA SER A 122 8.45 -27.44 -25.17
C SER A 122 9.14 -26.25 -24.49
N MET A 123 8.94 -25.03 -24.99
CA MET A 123 9.61 -23.79 -24.52
C MET A 123 8.59 -22.78 -23.97
N LEU A 124 7.65 -23.23 -23.14
CA LEU A 124 6.73 -22.33 -22.46
C LEU A 124 7.43 -21.60 -21.29
N PRO A 125 7.02 -20.36 -20.95
CA PRO A 125 7.48 -19.72 -19.72
C PRO A 125 7.00 -20.51 -18.49
N PRO A 126 7.71 -20.45 -17.34
CA PRO A 126 7.38 -21.24 -16.14
C PRO A 126 5.94 -21.11 -15.64
N SER A 127 5.32 -19.93 -15.80
CA SER A 127 3.92 -19.68 -15.43
C SER A 127 2.89 -20.47 -16.26
N LEU A 128 3.31 -20.98 -17.44
CA LEU A 128 2.48 -21.77 -18.34
C LEU A 128 2.92 -23.24 -18.37
N TRP A 129 3.77 -23.69 -17.45
CA TRP A 129 4.09 -25.10 -17.32
C TRP A 129 2.92 -25.89 -16.71
N PRO A 130 2.72 -27.15 -17.12
CA PRO A 130 1.71 -27.99 -16.49
C PRO A 130 2.05 -28.18 -15.01
N ILE A 131 1.04 -28.03 -14.15
CA ILE A 131 1.15 -28.43 -12.75
C ILE A 131 1.11 -29.97 -12.74
N THR A 132 2.27 -30.59 -12.58
CA THR A 132 2.40 -32.03 -12.39
C THR A 132 2.61 -32.35 -10.91
N PRO A 133 2.28 -33.56 -10.44
CA PRO A 133 2.56 -33.99 -9.06
C PRO A 133 4.04 -33.82 -8.69
N GLU A 134 4.95 -34.04 -9.66
CA GLU A 134 6.39 -33.87 -9.52
C GLU A 134 6.80 -32.39 -9.36
N SER A 135 6.13 -31.47 -10.05
CA SER A 135 6.35 -30.03 -9.90
C SER A 135 5.95 -29.53 -8.50
N LEU A 136 4.90 -30.10 -7.91
CA LEU A 136 4.42 -29.78 -6.56
C LEU A 136 5.33 -30.38 -5.48
N ALA A 137 5.96 -31.52 -5.74
CA ALA A 137 6.88 -32.17 -4.81
C ALA A 137 8.23 -31.45 -4.69
N ASN A 138 8.60 -30.62 -5.67
CA ASN A 138 9.83 -29.81 -5.63
C ASN A 138 9.66 -28.57 -4.74
N THR A 139 9.60 -28.78 -3.42
CA THR A 139 9.60 -27.72 -2.40
C THR A 139 10.91 -26.93 -2.35
N THR A 140 11.97 -27.41 -3.01
CA THR A 140 13.28 -26.78 -3.07
C THR A 140 13.27 -25.43 -3.82
N THR A 141 12.37 -25.25 -4.79
CA THR A 141 12.29 -24.02 -5.60
C THR A 141 11.41 -22.94 -4.97
N PHE A 142 10.47 -23.34 -4.10
CA PHE A 142 9.71 -22.43 -3.25
C PHE A 142 10.46 -22.23 -1.93
N LYS A 143 11.60 -21.54 -1.99
CA LYS A 143 12.18 -20.98 -0.76
C LYS A 143 11.20 -19.94 -0.25
N GLU A 144 10.78 -20.13 1.01
CA GLU A 144 10.09 -19.21 1.91
C GLU A 144 9.48 -17.95 1.26
N TRP A 145 8.15 -17.81 1.37
CA TRP A 145 7.56 -16.49 1.23
C TRP A 145 8.03 -15.66 2.43
N GLY A 146 9.11 -14.90 2.25
CA GLY A 146 9.78 -14.11 3.28
C GLY A 146 10.69 -13.05 2.69
#